data_AF-H7FWQ0-F1
#
_entry.id   AF-H7FWQ0-F1
#
_cell.length_a   1.000
_cell.length_b   1.000
_cell.length_c   1.000
_cell.angle_alpha   90.00
_cell.angle_beta   90.00
_cell.angle_gamma   90.00
#
_symmetry.space_group_name_H-M   'P 1'
#
loop_
_entity.id
_entity.type
_entity.pdbx_description
1 polymer ?
#
loop_
_entity_poly.entity_id
_entity_poly.type
_entity_poly.pdbx_seq_one_letter_code
_entity_poly.pdbx_strand_id
1 'polypeptide(L)' 'MVARELSPFAKSIIEYQEKNHLTDADFSLESHRSVERIHALKTMEAEPTNDEYREITAVINGQKLD' A
#
# COMPACT_ATOMS: atom_id res chain seq x y z
N MET A 1 -11.20 -16.63 -17.55
CA MET A 1 -10.11 -15.99 -16.79
C MET A 1 -10.67 -15.68 -15.41
N VAL A 2 -10.10 -16.23 -14.35
CA VAL A 2 -10.55 -15.92 -12.98
C VAL A 2 -9.95 -14.56 -12.62
N ALA A 3 -10.78 -13.54 -12.44
CA ALA A 3 -10.33 -12.27 -11.87
C ALA A 3 -9.82 -12.58 -10.46
N ARG A 4 -8.52 -12.38 -10.23
CA ARG A 4 -7.93 -12.60 -8.91
C ARG A 4 -8.42 -11.47 -8.01
N GLU A 5 -9.22 -11.79 -7.00
CA GLU A 5 -9.67 -10.79 -6.05
C GLU A 5 -8.48 -10.29 -5.23
N LEU A 6 -8.24 -8.98 -5.29
CA LEU A 6 -7.22 -8.34 -4.50
C LEU A 6 -7.60 -8.40 -3.01
N SER A 7 -6.59 -8.59 -2.15
CA SER A 7 -6.77 -8.51 -0.71
C SER A 7 -7.28 -7.11 -0.32
N PRO A 8 -8.04 -6.99 0.80
CA PRO A 8 -8.50 -5.68 1.27
C PRO A 8 -7.35 -4.69 1.45
N PHE A 9 -6.19 -5.16 1.94
CA PHE A 9 -5.00 -4.33 2.11
C PHE A 9 -4.43 -3.80 0.79
N ALA A 10 -4.28 -4.68 -0.21
CA ALA A 10 -3.82 -4.28 -1.54
C ALA A 10 -4.78 -3.27 -2.19
N LYS A 11 -6.09 -3.48 -2.04
CA LYS A 11 -7.12 -2.54 -2.52
C LYS A 11 -6.99 -1.18 -1.85
N SER A 12 -6.78 -1.12 -0.53
CA SER A 12 -6.61 0.16 0.17
C SER A 12 -5.41 0.96 -0.33
N ILE A 13 -4.29 0.30 -0.66
CA ILE A 13 -3.12 0.97 -1.26
C ILE A 13 -3.49 1.55 -2.63
N ILE A 14 -4.13 0.75 -3.50
CA ILE A 14 -4.54 1.18 -4.85
C ILE A 14 -5.50 2.35 -4.78
N GLU A 15 -6.55 2.25 -3.97
CA GLU A 15 -7.57 3.29 -3.84
C GLU A 15 -6.97 4.59 -3.31
N TYR A 16 -6.03 4.52 -2.37
CA TYR A 16 -5.32 5.70 -1.88
C TYR A 16 -4.47 6.35 -2.98
N GLN A 17 -3.72 5.55 -3.73
CA GLN A 17 -2.90 6.04 -4.83
C GLN A 17 -3.74 6.66 -5.95
N GLU A 18 -4.84 6.02 -6.35
CA GLU A 18 -5.76 6.54 -7.36
C GLU A 18 -6.42 7.84 -6.90
N LYS A 19 -6.91 7.89 -5.66
CA LYS A 19 -7.57 9.07 -5.08
C LYS A 19 -6.65 10.28 -5.00
N ASN A 20 -5.37 10.07 -4.72
CA ASN A 20 -4.38 11.14 -4.56
C ASN A 20 -3.50 11.34 -5.80
N HIS A 21 -3.76 10.61 -6.90
CA HIS A 21 -2.95 10.61 -8.12
C HIS A 21 -1.45 10.30 -7.89
N LEU A 22 -1.17 9.37 -6.98
CA LEU A 22 0.19 8.97 -6.61
C LEU A 22 0.65 7.76 -7.41
N THR A 23 1.94 7.73 -7.75
CA THR A 23 2.61 6.54 -8.25
C THR A 23 3.11 5.64 -7.12
N ASP A 24 3.61 4.44 -7.44
CA ASP A 24 4.32 3.60 -6.47
C ASP A 24 5.55 4.31 -5.90
N ALA A 25 6.21 5.16 -6.71
CA ALA A 25 7.33 5.97 -6.27
C ALA A 25 6.90 7.03 -5.25
N ASP A 26 5.82 7.76 -5.52
CA ASP A 26 5.32 8.80 -4.62
C ASP A 26 4.86 8.20 -3.29
N PHE A 27 4.10 7.11 -3.33
CA PHE A 27 3.64 6.43 -2.11
C PHE A 27 4.79 5.80 -1.31
N SER A 28 5.85 5.36 -1.98
CA SER A 28 7.07 4.85 -1.32
C SER A 28 7.72 5.92 -0.43
N LEU A 29 7.71 7.18 -0.89
CA LEU A 29 8.25 8.31 -0.14
C LEU A 29 7.39 8.63 1.09
N GLU A 30 6.07 8.58 0.95
CA GLU A 30 5.15 8.85 2.06
C GLU A 30 5.15 7.74 3.12
N SER A 31 5.27 6.49 2.70
CA SER A 31 5.25 5.32 3.58
C SER A 31 6.62 4.92 4.13
N HIS A 32 7.69 5.60 3.69
CA HIS A 32 9.08 5.23 3.98
C HIS A 32 9.36 3.74 3.68
N ARG A 33 8.84 3.25 2.56
CA ARG A 33 9.08 1.89 2.05
C ARG A 33 9.71 1.96 0.67
N SER A 34 10.33 0.88 0.21
CA SER A 34 10.83 0.84 -1.16
C SER A 34 9.68 0.70 -2.16
N VAL A 35 9.87 1.23 -3.37
CA VAL A 35 8.91 1.09 -4.49
C VAL A 35 8.59 -0.38 -4.75
N GLU A 36 9.62 -1.23 -4.76
CA GLU A 36 9.49 -2.68 -4.94
C GLU A 36 8.62 -3.30 -3.85
N ARG A 37 8.75 -2.83 -2.61
CA ARG A 37 7.94 -3.34 -1.49
C ARG A 37 6.48 -2.94 -1.65
N ILE A 38 6.20 -1.69 -2.01
CA ILE A 38 4.84 -1.22 -2.32
C ILE A 38 4.23 -2.04 -3.46
N HIS A 39 5.00 -2.25 -4.53
CA HIS A 39 4.56 -3.05 -5.66
C HIS A 39 4.20 -4.49 -5.25
N ALA A 40 5.08 -5.17 -4.53
CA ALA A 40 4.86 -6.55 -4.09
C ALA A 40 3.63 -6.71 -3.17
N LEU A 41 3.37 -5.72 -2.31
CA LEU A 41 2.19 -5.69 -1.44
C LEU A 41 0.90 -5.45 -2.24
N LYS A 42 0.95 -4.57 -3.25
CA LYS A 42 -0.17 -4.26 -4.14
C LYS A 42 -0.54 -5.44 -5.06
N THR A 43 0.45 -6.16 -5.58
CA THR A 43 0.25 -7.32 -6.46
C THR A 43 0.00 -8.61 -5.68
N MET A 44 0.03 -8.56 -4.35
CA MET A 44 -0.06 -9.71 -3.45
C MET A 44 1.05 -10.76 -3.71
N GLU A 45 2.19 -10.33 -4.24
CA GLU A 45 3.40 -11.14 -4.37
C GLU A 45 4.08 -11.37 -3.02
N ALA A 46 3.78 -10.52 -2.03
CA ALA A 46 4.21 -10.69 -0.66
C ALA A 46 3.13 -10.29 0.34
N GLU A 47 3.17 -10.89 1.52
CA GLU A 47 2.34 -10.51 2.65
C GLU A 47 2.99 -9.36 3.44
N PRO A 48 2.21 -8.40 3.95
CA PRO A 48 2.72 -7.37 4.84
C PRO A 48 3.11 -7.97 6.19
N THR A 49 4.17 -7.44 6.79
CA THR A 49 4.42 -7.65 8.22
C THR A 49 3.39 -6.88 9.05
N ASN A 50 3.26 -7.20 10.33
CA ASN A 50 2.36 -6.47 11.23
C ASN A 50 2.72 -4.97 11.31
N ASP A 51 4.01 -4.63 11.27
CA ASP A 51 4.46 -3.24 11.31
C ASP A 51 4.16 -2.52 9.99
N GLU A 52 4.39 -3.17 8.86
CA GLU A 52 4.01 -2.60 7.55
C GLU A 52 2.51 -2.38 7.43
N TYR A 53 1.71 -3.35 7.88
CA TYR A 53 0.26 -3.21 7.87
C TYR A 53 -0.16 -1.98 8.68
N ARG A 54 0.39 -1.80 9.89
CA ARG A 54 0.10 -0.65 10.75
C ARG A 54 0.55 0.67 10.14
N GLU A 55 1.80 0.75 9.69
CA GLU A 55 2.39 1.99 9.17
C GLU A 55 1.72 2.43 7.87
N ILE A 56 1.55 1.53 6.91
CA ILE A 56 0.92 1.82 5.62
C ILE A 56 -0.55 2.20 5.82
N THR A 57 -1.27 1.51 6.72
CA THR A 57 -2.66 1.85 7.03
C THR A 57 -2.76 3.23 7.71
N ALA A 58 -1.79 3.59 8.56
CA ALA A 58 -1.75 4.92 9.15
C ALA A 58 -1.59 6.02 8.09
N VAL A 59 -0.68 5.83 7.13
CA VAL A 59 -0.49 6.75 5.99
C VAL A 59 -1.77 6.89 5.16
N ILE A 60 -2.39 5.76 4.79
CA ILE A 60 -3.64 5.74 4.01
C ILE A 60 -4.77 6.49 4.73
N ASN A 61 -4.86 6.34 6.05
CA ASN A 61 -5.88 6.98 6.88
C ASN A 61 -5.53 8.43 7.27
N GLY A 62 -4.35 8.94 6.86
CA GLY A 62 -3.88 10.27 7.27
C GLY A 62 -3.58 10.39 8.76
N GLN A 63 -3.33 9.29 9.45
CA GLN A 63 -2.91 9.28 10.84
C GLN A 63 -1.39 9.49 10.91
N LYS A 64 -0.95 10.49 11.69
CA LYS A 64 0.47 10.59 12.05
C LYS A 64 0.82 9.40 12.93
N LEU A 65 1.92 8.74 12.60
CA LEU A 65 2.58 7.78 13.49
C LEU A 65 3.32 8.62 14.55
N ASP A 66 2.85 8.55 15.79
CA ASP A 66 3.39 9.28 16.94
C ASP A 66 4.71 8.66 17.46
#